data_AF-C7QC22-F1
#
_entry.id   AF-C7QC22-F1
#
_cell.length_a   1.000
_cell.length_b   1.000
_cell.length_c   1.000
_cell.angle_alpha   90.00
_cell.angle_beta   90.00
_cell.angle_gamma   90.00
#
_symmetry.space_group_name_H-M   'P 1'
#
loop_
_entity.id
_entity.type
_entity.pdbx_description
1 polymer ?
#
loop_
_entity_poly.entity_id
_entity_poly.type
_entity_poly.pdbx_seq_one_letter_code
_entity_poly.pdbx_strand_id
1 'polypeptide(L)'
;MPSGYTKCADEGGTCSVNGTQSVAFGANGIYGYTTSSSSTPCTVTSLGDPDYGAAKSCYTGPVTAGPTGTGYCAPENGLCAFSGTKTVEYGAGSSWTSKVITGGTPCDNTVFPDPAHGVVKSCFLPAS
;
A
#
# COMPACT_ATOMS: atom_id res chain seq x y z
N MET A 1 -13.36 -7.69 9.94
CA MET A 1 -11.96 -7.31 9.65
C MET A 1 -11.50 -8.04 8.40
N PRO A 2 -10.58 -7.48 7.61
CA PRO A 2 -10.04 -8.16 6.43
C PRO A 2 -9.33 -9.46 6.81
N SER A 3 -9.35 -10.47 5.91
CA SER A 3 -8.62 -11.72 6.12
C SER A 3 -7.11 -11.46 6.18
N GLY A 4 -6.41 -12.08 7.14
CA GLY A 4 -4.97 -11.90 7.35
C GLY A 4 -4.58 -10.62 8.11
N TYR A 5 -5.55 -9.83 8.57
CA TYR A 5 -5.30 -8.62 9.37
C TYR A 5 -5.61 -8.84 10.85
N THR A 6 -4.86 -8.17 11.72
CA THR A 6 -5.05 -8.14 13.18
C THR A 6 -5.42 -6.73 13.61
N LYS A 7 -6.44 -6.59 14.46
CA LYS A 7 -6.85 -5.27 15.00
C LYS A 7 -5.70 -4.66 15.79
N CYS A 8 -5.39 -3.39 15.52
CA CYS A 8 -4.33 -2.64 16.19
C CYS A 8 -4.84 -1.43 16.99
N ALA A 9 -5.97 -0.83 16.59
CA ALA A 9 -6.55 0.32 17.29
C ALA A 9 -8.05 0.47 16.98
N ASP A 10 -8.80 1.03 17.91
CA ASP A 10 -10.11 1.64 17.62
C ASP A 10 -9.94 3.01 16.94
N GLU A 11 -10.98 3.48 16.25
CA GLU A 11 -11.00 4.83 15.66
C GLU A 11 -10.72 5.91 16.73
N GLY A 12 -9.81 6.84 16.41
CA GLY A 12 -9.27 7.82 17.34
C GLY A 12 -7.97 7.39 18.03
N GLY A 13 -7.60 6.10 17.96
CA GLY A 13 -6.36 5.57 18.53
C GLY A 13 -5.14 5.70 17.60
N THR A 14 -4.04 5.08 18.01
CA THR A 14 -2.81 4.97 17.21
C THR A 14 -2.49 3.51 16.94
N CYS A 15 -2.39 3.13 15.68
CA CYS A 15 -2.03 1.79 15.24
C CYS A 15 -0.49 1.66 15.23
N SER A 16 0.06 0.75 16.04
CA SER A 16 1.50 0.45 16.01
C SER A 16 1.82 -0.45 14.82
N VAL A 17 2.80 -0.04 14.02
CA VAL A 17 3.27 -0.78 12.85
C VAL A 17 4.70 -1.23 13.09
N ASN A 18 4.96 -2.53 12.92
CA ASN A 18 6.29 -3.12 13.08
C ASN A 18 6.89 -3.43 11.70
N GLY A 19 8.01 -2.80 11.36
CA GLY A 19 8.55 -2.85 10.00
C GLY A 19 7.60 -2.16 9.02
N THR A 20 7.42 -2.72 7.82
CA THR A 20 6.44 -2.22 6.84
C THR A 20 5.21 -3.13 6.85
N GLN A 21 4.03 -2.59 7.13
CA GLN A 21 2.76 -3.34 7.12
C GLN A 21 1.69 -2.58 6.36
N SER A 22 0.71 -3.31 5.84
CA SER A 22 -0.52 -2.70 5.37
C SER A 22 -1.40 -2.35 6.57
N VAL A 23 -1.95 -1.14 6.58
CA VAL A 23 -2.94 -0.67 7.55
C VAL A 23 -4.29 -0.59 6.85
N ALA A 24 -5.27 -1.32 7.36
CA ALA A 24 -6.66 -1.23 6.93
C ALA A 24 -7.46 -0.41 7.95
N PHE A 25 -8.30 0.51 7.49
CA PHE A 25 -9.23 1.28 8.32
C PHE A 25 -10.64 1.11 7.79
N GLY A 26 -11.61 0.77 8.64
CA GLY A 26 -12.99 0.57 8.20
C GLY A 26 -13.86 -0.30 9.10
N ALA A 27 -15.07 -0.57 8.62
CA ALA A 27 -16.12 -1.35 9.30
C ALA A 27 -16.99 -2.07 8.26
N ASN A 28 -17.84 -3.01 8.70
CA ASN A 28 -18.88 -3.64 7.86
C ASN A 28 -18.41 -4.27 6.53
N GLY A 29 -17.13 -4.69 6.45
CA GLY A 29 -16.56 -5.22 5.20
C GLY A 29 -16.01 -4.15 4.25
N ILE A 30 -16.16 -2.86 4.57
CA ILE A 30 -15.71 -1.72 3.78
C ILE A 30 -14.45 -1.15 4.43
N TYR A 31 -13.32 -1.23 3.73
CA TYR A 31 -12.01 -0.86 4.25
C TYR A 31 -11.23 -0.01 3.25
N GLY A 32 -10.64 1.07 3.74
CA GLY A 32 -9.54 1.77 3.08
C GLY A 32 -8.21 1.15 3.50
N TYR A 33 -7.24 1.11 2.59
CA TYR A 33 -5.93 0.51 2.82
C TYR A 33 -4.82 1.50 2.54
N THR A 34 -3.79 1.47 3.37
CA THR A 34 -2.52 2.13 3.12
C THR A 34 -1.37 1.22 3.53
N THR A 35 -0.15 1.59 3.18
CA THR A 35 1.06 0.94 3.67
C THR A 35 1.81 1.95 4.52
N SER A 36 2.26 1.50 5.69
CA SER A 36 3.05 2.34 6.58
C SER A 36 4.27 1.57 7.11
N SER A 37 5.34 2.31 7.37
CA SER A 37 6.54 1.84 8.05
C SER A 37 6.68 2.42 9.47
N SER A 38 5.65 3.15 9.92
CA SER A 38 5.62 3.84 11.21
C SER A 38 4.23 3.80 11.83
N SER A 39 4.15 4.18 13.12
CA SER A 39 2.86 4.29 13.80
C SER A 39 1.91 5.20 13.02
N THR A 40 0.68 4.72 12.86
CA THR A 40 -0.31 5.36 11.99
C THR A 40 -1.51 5.79 12.83
N PRO A 41 -1.87 7.09 12.85
CA PRO A 41 -3.09 7.53 13.53
C PRO A 41 -4.32 6.88 12.90
N CYS A 42 -5.14 6.23 13.71
CA CYS A 42 -6.33 5.54 13.28
C CYS A 42 -7.53 6.49 13.18
N THR A 43 -7.47 7.45 12.25
CA THR A 43 -8.48 8.51 12.16
C THR A 43 -8.93 8.73 10.72
N VAL A 44 -10.17 9.22 10.56
CA VAL A 44 -10.70 9.65 9.26
C VAL A 44 -9.86 10.73 8.58
N THR A 45 -9.20 11.58 9.36
CA THR A 45 -8.32 12.63 8.83
C THR A 45 -7.05 12.05 8.21
N SER A 46 -6.51 10.99 8.79
CA SER A 46 -5.25 10.37 8.34
C SER A 46 -5.45 9.32 7.25
N LEU A 47 -6.58 8.60 7.28
CA LEU A 47 -6.81 7.41 6.44
C LEU A 47 -8.03 7.53 5.51
N GLY A 48 -8.75 8.65 5.57
CA GLY A 48 -10.04 8.82 4.88
C GLY A 48 -11.19 8.12 5.62
N ASP A 49 -12.43 8.39 5.20
CA ASP A 49 -13.63 7.75 5.76
C ASP A 49 -14.25 6.79 4.75
N PRO A 50 -13.90 5.49 4.78
CA PRO A 50 -14.42 4.52 3.82
C PRO A 50 -15.86 4.07 4.12
N ASP A 51 -16.35 4.24 5.35
CA ASP A 51 -17.72 3.87 5.75
C ASP A 51 -18.32 4.96 6.62
N TYR A 52 -18.95 5.93 5.95
CA TYR A 52 -19.44 7.16 6.57
C TYR A 52 -20.52 6.89 7.61
N GLY A 53 -20.36 7.45 8.81
CA GLY A 53 -21.30 7.30 9.91
C GLY A 53 -21.15 6.00 10.72
N ALA A 54 -20.28 5.08 10.29
CA ALA A 54 -19.93 3.89 11.06
C ALA A 54 -18.69 4.14 11.94
N ALA A 55 -18.70 3.57 13.15
CA ALA A 55 -17.50 3.47 13.98
C ALA A 55 -16.54 2.46 13.36
N LYS A 56 -15.29 2.89 13.11
CA LYS A 56 -14.28 2.10 12.42
C LYS A 56 -13.20 1.61 13.37
N SER A 57 -12.32 0.77 12.86
CA SER A 57 -11.10 0.37 13.56
C SER A 57 -9.96 0.21 12.57
N CYS A 58 -8.74 0.26 13.08
CA CYS A 58 -7.55 -0.05 12.31
C CYS A 58 -7.08 -1.46 12.56
N TYR A 59 -6.51 -2.03 11.51
CA TYR A 59 -5.94 -3.36 11.51
C TYR A 59 -4.61 -3.33 10.76
N THR A 60 -3.64 -4.11 11.20
CA THR A 60 -2.41 -4.33 10.42
C THR A 60 -2.39 -5.71 9.81
N GLY A 61 -1.79 -5.81 8.62
CA GLY A 61 -1.69 -7.05 7.86
C GLY A 61 -0.44 -7.06 6.99
N PRO A 62 -0.23 -8.16 6.26
CA PRO A 62 0.89 -8.27 5.33
C PRO A 62 0.78 -7.20 4.23
N VAL A 63 1.93 -6.70 3.79
CA VAL A 63 1.99 -5.90 2.55
C VAL A 63 1.80 -6.80 1.34
N THR A 64 1.30 -6.22 0.25
CA THR A 64 1.31 -6.90 -1.06
C THR A 64 2.72 -7.34 -1.40
N ALA A 65 2.90 -8.62 -1.73
CA ALA A 65 4.19 -9.15 -2.16
C ALA A 65 4.47 -8.79 -3.62
N GLY A 66 5.72 -8.39 -3.91
CA GLY A 66 6.21 -8.15 -5.26
C GLY A 66 7.07 -9.30 -5.79
N PRO A 67 7.75 -9.10 -6.92
CA PRO A 67 8.77 -10.02 -7.41
C PRO A 67 9.84 -10.32 -6.36
N THR A 68 10.47 -11.49 -6.45
CA THR A 68 11.56 -11.88 -5.54
C THR A 68 12.67 -10.83 -5.53
N GLY A 69 13.14 -10.45 -4.34
CA GLY A 69 14.19 -9.44 -4.18
C GLY A 69 13.69 -8.00 -4.26
N THR A 70 12.37 -7.77 -4.24
CA THR A 70 11.79 -6.43 -4.22
C THR A 70 11.01 -6.15 -2.94
N GLY A 71 10.91 -4.87 -2.57
CA GLY A 71 10.11 -4.35 -1.47
C GLY A 71 9.00 -3.43 -1.98
N TYR A 72 7.84 -3.47 -1.33
CA TYR A 72 6.71 -2.60 -1.65
C TYR A 72 7.12 -1.13 -1.58
N CYS A 73 6.73 -0.36 -2.59
CA CYS A 73 6.99 1.08 -2.66
C CYS A 73 5.69 1.90 -2.57
N ALA A 74 4.75 1.68 -3.48
CA ALA A 74 3.54 2.48 -3.58
C ALA A 74 2.38 1.67 -4.18
N PRO A 75 1.12 2.00 -3.84
CA PRO A 75 -0.04 1.44 -4.51
C PRO A 75 -0.19 2.06 -5.90
N GLU A 76 -1.01 1.47 -6.77
CA GLU A 76 -1.41 2.11 -8.03
C GLU A 76 -2.00 3.51 -7.80
N ASN A 77 -1.60 4.47 -8.64
CA ASN A 77 -1.84 5.91 -8.52
C ASN A 77 -1.12 6.60 -7.33
N GLY A 78 -0.30 5.87 -6.57
CA GLY A 78 0.57 6.42 -5.54
C GLY A 78 1.88 6.97 -6.11
N LEU A 79 2.63 7.71 -5.29
CA LEU A 79 3.99 8.13 -5.64
C LEU A 79 5.01 7.17 -5.03
N CYS A 80 5.78 6.48 -5.88
CA CYS A 80 6.93 5.70 -5.44
C CYS A 80 8.15 6.62 -5.32
N ALA A 81 8.39 7.15 -4.13
CA ALA A 81 9.46 8.11 -3.86
C ALA A 81 10.79 7.40 -3.54
N PHE A 82 11.83 7.68 -4.33
CA PHE A 82 13.19 7.21 -4.07
C PHE A 82 14.22 8.19 -4.66
N SER A 83 15.48 8.04 -4.24
CA SER A 83 16.62 8.77 -4.79
C SER A 83 17.53 7.84 -5.60
N GLY A 84 18.35 8.46 -6.46
CA GLY A 84 19.24 7.73 -7.38
C GLY A 84 18.47 7.02 -8.50
N THR A 85 19.16 6.11 -9.19
CA THR A 85 18.59 5.32 -10.27
C THR A 85 18.23 3.93 -9.76
N LYS A 86 16.97 3.53 -9.93
CA LYS A 86 16.47 2.20 -9.54
C LYS A 86 15.61 1.60 -10.65
N THR A 87 15.55 0.27 -10.69
CA THR A 87 14.56 -0.47 -11.47
C THR A 87 13.26 -0.50 -10.68
N VAL A 88 12.22 0.15 -11.18
CA VAL A 88 10.88 0.13 -10.58
C VAL A 88 10.09 -0.98 -11.26
N GLU A 89 9.60 -1.93 -10.46
CA GLU A 89 8.69 -2.98 -10.89
C GLU A 89 7.25 -2.52 -10.65
N TYR A 90 6.36 -2.71 -11.62
CA TYR A 90 4.95 -2.37 -11.54
C TYR A 90 4.11 -3.55 -11.99
N GLY A 91 3.12 -3.95 -11.18
CA GLY A 91 2.29 -5.09 -11.52
C GLY A 91 1.54 -5.68 -10.34
N ALA A 92 0.99 -6.87 -10.58
CA ALA A 92 0.21 -7.63 -9.62
C ALA A 92 0.31 -9.14 -9.90
N GLY A 93 0.31 -9.96 -8.83
CA GLY A 93 0.36 -11.41 -8.95
C GLY A 93 1.59 -11.89 -9.70
N SER A 94 1.38 -12.51 -10.86
CA SER A 94 2.46 -13.00 -11.74
C SER A 94 2.77 -12.08 -12.93
N SER A 95 2.09 -10.94 -13.06
CA SER A 95 2.19 -10.04 -14.21
C SER A 95 2.88 -8.74 -13.83
N TRP A 96 4.05 -8.51 -14.42
CA TRP A 96 4.96 -7.42 -14.05
C TRP A 96 5.55 -6.74 -15.29
N THR A 97 5.79 -5.44 -15.17
CA THR A 97 6.61 -4.65 -16.09
C THR A 97 7.60 -3.83 -15.26
N SER A 98 8.72 -3.43 -15.87
CA SER A 98 9.71 -2.62 -15.18
C SER A 98 10.26 -1.49 -16.02
N LYS A 99 10.75 -0.45 -15.33
CA LYS A 99 11.52 0.64 -15.93
C LYS A 99 12.66 1.07 -15.02
N VAL A 100 13.78 1.44 -15.61
CA VAL A 100 14.88 2.10 -14.91
C VAL A 100 14.58 3.60 -14.85
N ILE A 101 14.41 4.13 -13.64
CA ILE A 101 14.02 5.52 -13.40
C ILE A 101 14.98 6.16 -12.41
N THR A 102 15.25 7.45 -12.59
CA THR A 102 16.07 8.25 -11.68
C THR A 102 15.18 9.22 -10.90
N GLY A 103 15.25 9.16 -9.56
CA GLY A 103 14.34 9.87 -8.67
C GLY A 103 12.98 9.16 -8.54
N GLY A 104 12.04 9.76 -7.80
CA GLY A 104 10.71 9.17 -7.60
C GLY A 104 9.85 9.13 -8.86
N THR A 105 8.83 8.26 -8.88
CA THR A 105 7.93 8.10 -10.02
C THR A 105 6.48 7.85 -9.61
N PRO A 106 5.49 8.39 -10.34
CA PRO A 106 4.10 7.95 -10.22
C PRO A 106 3.99 6.45 -10.49
N CYS A 107 3.26 5.75 -9.64
CA CYS A 107 3.01 4.32 -9.74
C CYS A 107 1.74 4.05 -10.53
N ASP A 108 1.74 4.31 -11.84
CA ASP A 108 0.52 4.20 -12.64
C ASP A 108 0.79 3.87 -14.11
N ASN A 109 -0.31 3.70 -14.83
CA ASN A 109 -0.32 3.36 -16.25
C ASN A 109 0.16 4.50 -17.18
N THR A 110 0.43 5.71 -16.66
CA THR A 110 1.02 6.80 -17.45
C THR A 110 2.54 6.62 -17.60
N VAL A 111 3.16 5.97 -16.60
CA VAL A 111 4.60 5.66 -16.60
C VAL A 111 4.87 4.26 -17.14
N PHE A 112 4.06 3.28 -16.75
CA PHE A 112 4.26 1.87 -17.07
C PHE A 112 3.16 1.34 -17.99
N PRO A 113 3.45 0.47 -18.98
CA PRO A 113 2.40 -0.32 -19.63
C PRO A 113 1.60 -1.10 -18.59
N ASP A 114 0.30 -1.33 -18.78
CA ASP A 114 -0.52 -2.08 -17.82
C ASP A 114 -0.30 -3.60 -18.00
N PRO A 115 0.39 -4.30 -17.08
CA PRO A 115 0.64 -5.73 -17.21
C PRO A 115 -0.55 -6.61 -16.77
N ALA A 116 -1.50 -6.04 -16.04
CA ALA A 116 -2.55 -6.79 -15.35
C ALA A 116 -3.88 -6.02 -15.42
N HIS A 117 -4.48 -6.00 -16.61
CA HIS A 117 -5.75 -5.31 -16.83
C HIS A 117 -6.86 -5.79 -15.91
N GLY A 118 -7.58 -4.83 -15.30
CA GLY A 118 -8.65 -5.11 -14.35
C GLY A 118 -8.18 -5.54 -12.96
N VAL A 119 -6.87 -5.58 -12.72
CA VAL A 119 -6.28 -5.90 -11.42
C VAL A 119 -5.55 -4.66 -10.88
N VAL A 120 -5.74 -4.38 -9.59
CA VAL A 120 -5.03 -3.29 -8.90
C VAL A 120 -3.56 -3.67 -8.79
N LYS A 121 -2.70 -2.74 -9.21
CA LYS A 121 -1.24 -2.95 -9.24
C LYS A 121 -0.55 -2.21 -8.10
N SER A 122 0.73 -2.49 -7.93
CA SER A 122 1.60 -1.78 -7.01
C SER A 122 3.00 -1.67 -7.58
N CYS A 123 3.76 -0.68 -7.11
CA CYS A 123 5.15 -0.50 -7.44
C CYS A 123 6.06 -1.08 -6.36
N PHE A 124 7.18 -1.62 -6.82
CA PHE A 124 8.20 -2.23 -5.97
C PHE A 124 9.58 -1.76 -6.39
N LEU A 125 10.48 -1.67 -5.42
CA LEU A 125 11.89 -1.33 -5.62
C LEU A 125 12.77 -2.51 -5.21
N PRO A 126 14.02 -2.62 -5.72
CA PRO A 126 14.95 -3.63 -5.26
C PRO A 126 15.14 -3.50 -3.74
N ALA A 127 14.99 -4.61 -3.02
CA ALA A 127 15.32 -4.67 -1.61
C ALA A 127 16.81 -4.35 -1.45
N SER A 128 17.13 -3.45 -0.51
CA SER A 128 18.51 -3.05 -0.20
C SER A 128 19.15 -4.00 0.81
#